data_AF-A0A7Y0D4U3-F1
#
_entry.id   AF-A0A7Y0D4U3-F1
#
_cell.length_a   1.000
_cell.length_b   1.000
_cell.length_c   1.000
_cell.angle_alpha   90.00
_cell.angle_beta   90.00
_cell.angle_gamma   90.00
#
_symmetry.space_group_name_H-M   'P 1'
#
loop_
_entity.id
_entity.type
_entity.pdbx_description
1 polymer ?
#
loop_
_entity_poly.entity_id
_entity_poly.type
_entity_poly.pdbx_seq_one_letter_code
_entity_poly.pdbx_strand_id
1 'polypeptide(L)'
;MTQDELKQAVARAAIEYVVEGEIVGVGTGSTANFFIDELAKIKDKIKGAVASSEATAKRLRSHGITVLDLNQVASMPVYIDGADEITQFGAMIKGGGAALTREKIVASVADKFICIADGSKLVDVLGNFPLPVEVIPMAQAVVARKLAALGGEPRLRLKNGVPLHTDNGNVIIDMVGMQILNPLEMEAIINNIVGVVTVGLFARQGANVCLLGTPEGVKKLVF
;
A
#
# COMPACT_ATOMS: atom_id res chain seq x y z
N MET A 1 3.11 -22.07 -11.19
CA MET A 1 2.47 -20.77 -11.51
C MET A 1 3.56 -19.71 -11.54
N THR A 2 3.51 -18.79 -12.51
CA THR A 2 4.38 -17.62 -12.54
C THR A 2 3.94 -16.60 -11.50
N GLN A 3 4.80 -15.64 -11.14
CA GLN A 3 4.44 -14.59 -10.18
C GLN A 3 3.24 -13.76 -10.67
N ASP A 4 3.13 -13.51 -11.98
CA ASP A 4 2.02 -12.77 -12.56
C ASP A 4 0.71 -13.58 -12.54
N GLU A 5 0.77 -14.91 -12.74
CA GLU A 5 -0.39 -15.79 -12.55
C GLU A 5 -0.91 -15.77 -11.10
N LEU A 6 0.00 -15.73 -10.12
CA LEU A 6 -0.37 -15.60 -8.70
C LEU A 6 -1.05 -14.26 -8.42
N LYS A 7 -0.50 -13.16 -8.95
CA LYS A 7 -1.10 -11.81 -8.83
C LYS A 7 -2.48 -11.74 -9.50
N GLN A 8 -2.63 -12.34 -10.68
CA GLN A 8 -3.91 -12.41 -11.38
C GLN A 8 -4.95 -13.22 -10.58
N ALA A 9 -4.53 -14.32 -9.93
CA ALA A 9 -5.42 -15.15 -9.14
C ALA A 9 -5.98 -14.39 -7.92
N VAL A 10 -5.13 -13.68 -7.16
CA VAL A 10 -5.59 -12.87 -6.02
C VAL A 10 -6.40 -11.66 -6.45
N ALA A 11 -6.07 -11.04 -7.59
CA ALA A 11 -6.86 -9.97 -8.18
C ALA A 11 -8.28 -10.43 -8.51
N ARG A 12 -8.43 -11.62 -9.10
CA ARG A 12 -9.75 -12.19 -9.39
C ARG A 12 -10.53 -12.50 -8.11
N ALA A 13 -9.87 -13.09 -7.11
CA ALA A 13 -10.50 -13.39 -5.83
C ALA A 13 -10.95 -12.12 -5.08
N ALA A 14 -10.22 -11.00 -5.23
CA ALA A 14 -10.60 -9.73 -4.60
C ALA A 14 -11.89 -9.12 -5.16
N ILE A 15 -12.33 -9.51 -6.37
CA ILE A 15 -13.60 -9.04 -6.95
C ILE A 15 -14.80 -9.43 -6.09
N GLU A 16 -14.72 -10.56 -5.37
CA GLU A 16 -15.79 -11.00 -4.46
C GLU A 16 -16.03 -10.04 -3.29
N TYR A 17 -15.09 -9.13 -3.01
CA TYR A 17 -15.22 -8.11 -1.96
C TYR A 17 -15.80 -6.79 -2.48
N VAL A 18 -15.89 -6.61 -3.80
CA VAL A 18 -16.47 -5.40 -4.39
C VAL A 18 -17.98 -5.40 -4.17
N VAL A 19 -18.48 -4.36 -3.51
CA VAL A 19 -19.91 -4.21 -3.23
C VAL A 19 -20.58 -3.52 -4.42
N GLU A 20 -21.58 -4.19 -5.02
CA GLU A 20 -22.35 -3.63 -6.13
C GLU A 20 -23.07 -2.34 -5.72
N GLY A 21 -23.04 -1.35 -6.58
CA GLY A 21 -23.61 -0.02 -6.33
C GLY A 21 -22.79 0.85 -5.38
N GLU A 22 -21.57 0.47 -5.00
CA GLU A 22 -20.73 1.25 -4.08
C GLU A 22 -19.42 1.74 -4.72
N ILE A 23 -18.67 2.54 -3.94
CA ILE A 23 -17.35 3.06 -4.29
C ILE A 23 -16.30 2.05 -3.84
N VAL A 24 -15.23 1.86 -4.63
CA VAL A 24 -14.09 1.02 -4.26
C VAL A 24 -12.81 1.84 -4.15
N GLY A 25 -12.08 1.68 -3.05
CA GLY A 25 -10.73 2.20 -2.94
C GLY A 25 -9.75 1.27 -3.65
N VAL A 26 -8.89 1.83 -4.49
CA VAL A 26 -7.96 1.05 -5.33
C VAL A 26 -6.53 1.45 -5.08
N GLY A 27 -5.74 0.42 -4.80
CA GLY A 27 -4.33 0.44 -4.50
C GLY A 27 -3.39 0.82 -5.64
N THR A 28 -2.09 0.67 -5.39
CA THR A 28 -1.02 1.00 -6.34
C THR A 28 -0.05 -0.18 -6.50
N GLY A 29 0.49 -0.33 -7.71
CA GLY A 29 1.53 -1.32 -8.02
C GLY A 29 1.05 -2.48 -8.89
N SER A 30 1.96 -3.42 -9.16
CA SER A 30 1.73 -4.47 -10.17
C SER A 30 0.53 -5.37 -9.84
N THR A 31 0.35 -5.79 -8.59
CA THR A 31 -0.80 -6.61 -8.18
C THR A 31 -2.12 -5.84 -8.26
N ALA A 32 -2.11 -4.56 -7.86
CA ALA A 32 -3.27 -3.68 -7.98
C ALA A 32 -3.67 -3.45 -9.45
N ASN A 33 -2.71 -3.41 -10.39
CA ASN A 33 -3.00 -3.31 -11.81
C ASN A 33 -3.81 -4.51 -12.34
N PHE A 34 -3.50 -5.73 -11.91
CA PHE A 34 -4.29 -6.91 -12.24
C PHE A 34 -5.70 -6.82 -11.64
N PHE A 35 -5.84 -6.28 -10.43
CA PHE A 35 -7.15 -6.04 -9.83
C PHE A 35 -7.95 -5.01 -10.63
N ILE A 36 -7.34 -3.93 -11.12
CA ILE A 36 -7.99 -2.95 -11.99
C ILE A 36 -8.50 -3.61 -13.28
N ASP A 37 -7.73 -4.53 -13.86
CA ASP A 37 -8.13 -5.26 -15.08
C ASP A 37 -9.35 -6.17 -14.84
N GLU A 38 -9.43 -6.80 -13.66
CA GLU A 38 -10.60 -7.59 -13.26
C GLU A 38 -11.79 -6.68 -12.91
N LEU A 39 -11.56 -5.57 -12.23
CA LEU A 39 -12.59 -4.58 -11.88
C LEU A 39 -13.23 -3.98 -13.13
N ALA A 40 -12.44 -3.77 -14.19
CA ALA A 40 -12.92 -3.25 -15.47
C ALA A 40 -14.03 -4.12 -16.10
N LYS A 41 -14.06 -5.43 -15.81
CA LYS A 41 -15.08 -6.36 -16.31
C LYS A 41 -16.44 -6.18 -15.62
N ILE A 42 -16.45 -5.56 -14.45
CA ILE A 42 -17.65 -5.28 -13.66
C ILE A 42 -17.85 -3.78 -13.41
N LYS A 43 -17.21 -2.91 -14.19
CA LYS A 43 -17.20 -1.46 -13.96
C LYS A 43 -18.60 -0.83 -13.90
N ASP A 44 -19.56 -1.38 -14.63
CA ASP A 44 -20.94 -0.88 -14.66
C ASP A 44 -21.73 -1.22 -13.38
N LYS A 45 -21.14 -2.04 -12.49
CA LYS A 45 -21.71 -2.41 -11.20
C LYS A 45 -21.19 -1.56 -10.04
N ILE A 46 -20.28 -0.61 -10.26
CA ILE A 46 -19.74 0.25 -9.20
C ILE A 46 -20.07 1.72 -9.48
N LYS A 47 -20.18 2.54 -8.43
CA LYS A 47 -20.36 3.99 -8.57
C LYS A 47 -19.10 4.67 -9.13
N GLY A 48 -17.93 4.12 -8.81
CA GLY A 48 -16.63 4.64 -9.18
C GLY A 48 -15.54 4.12 -8.25
N ALA A 49 -14.32 4.62 -8.43
CA ALA A 49 -13.16 4.23 -7.66
C ALA A 49 -12.41 5.45 -7.10
N VAL A 50 -11.85 5.32 -5.90
CA VAL A 50 -10.87 6.27 -5.37
C VAL A 50 -9.49 5.67 -5.56
N ALA A 51 -8.59 6.39 -6.24
CA ALA A 51 -7.24 5.92 -6.55
C ALA A 51 -6.21 6.38 -5.50
N SER A 52 -5.31 5.48 -5.09
CA SER A 52 -4.21 5.81 -4.19
C SER A 52 -2.94 6.35 -4.86
N SER A 53 -2.94 6.56 -6.18
CA SER A 53 -1.85 7.23 -6.90
C SER A 53 -2.31 7.78 -8.24
N GLU A 54 -1.52 8.68 -8.84
CA GLU A 54 -1.78 9.14 -10.22
C GLU A 54 -1.65 8.02 -11.25
N ALA A 55 -0.77 7.04 -11.01
CA ALA A 55 -0.63 5.87 -11.86
C ALA A 55 -1.91 5.01 -11.86
N THR A 56 -2.46 4.75 -10.68
CA THR A 56 -3.74 4.04 -10.50
C THR A 56 -4.90 4.81 -11.11
N ALA A 57 -4.98 6.12 -10.87
CA ALA A 57 -6.03 6.98 -11.43
C ALA A 57 -6.01 6.94 -12.97
N LYS A 58 -4.82 7.03 -13.58
CA LYS A 58 -4.66 6.93 -15.03
C LYS A 58 -5.11 5.56 -15.56
N ARG A 59 -4.75 4.46 -14.90
CA ARG A 59 -5.14 3.10 -15.32
C ARG A 59 -6.65 2.92 -15.23
N LEU A 60 -7.28 3.30 -14.13
CA LEU A 60 -8.75 3.25 -13.96
C LEU A 60 -9.47 4.01 -15.08
N ARG A 61 -9.04 5.25 -15.37
CA ARG A 61 -9.59 6.05 -16.46
C ARG A 61 -9.43 5.38 -17.82
N SER A 62 -8.31 4.71 -18.09
CA SER A 62 -8.10 3.99 -19.36
C SER A 62 -9.05 2.79 -19.55
N HIS A 63 -9.61 2.23 -18.47
CA HIS A 63 -10.66 1.21 -18.53
C HIS A 63 -12.08 1.80 -18.55
N GLY A 64 -12.21 3.13 -18.51
CA GLY A 64 -13.48 3.82 -18.42
C GLY A 64 -14.14 3.72 -17.04
N ILE A 65 -13.35 3.52 -15.98
CA ILE A 65 -13.85 3.57 -14.59
C ILE A 65 -13.78 5.02 -14.11
N THR A 66 -14.90 5.53 -13.59
CA THR A 66 -14.98 6.87 -12.97
C THR A 66 -14.06 6.94 -11.76
N VAL A 67 -13.12 7.89 -11.75
CA VAL A 67 -12.25 8.17 -10.61
C VAL A 67 -12.82 9.33 -9.82
N LEU A 68 -13.15 9.09 -8.55
CA LEU A 68 -13.73 10.08 -7.64
C LEU A 68 -12.63 10.76 -6.82
N ASP A 69 -12.85 12.03 -6.49
CA ASP A 69 -12.04 12.75 -5.50
C ASP A 69 -12.43 12.25 -4.10
N LEU A 70 -11.43 11.85 -3.30
CA LEU A 70 -11.67 11.36 -1.94
C LEU A 70 -12.35 12.42 -1.06
N ASN A 71 -12.17 13.72 -1.32
CA ASN A 71 -12.86 14.79 -0.59
C ASN A 71 -14.40 14.76 -0.77
N GLN A 72 -14.90 14.03 -1.78
CA GLN A 72 -16.32 13.86 -2.06
C GLN A 72 -16.87 12.52 -1.51
N VAL A 73 -16.03 11.73 -0.84
CA VAL A 73 -16.36 10.38 -0.38
C VAL A 73 -16.24 10.32 1.14
N ALA A 74 -17.37 10.12 1.82
CA ALA A 74 -17.40 10.07 3.28
C ALA A 74 -16.85 8.75 3.86
N SER A 75 -17.13 7.64 3.19
CA SER A 75 -16.63 6.30 3.52
C SER A 75 -16.67 5.42 2.28
N MET A 76 -15.96 4.29 2.32
CA MET A 76 -16.06 3.25 1.29
C MET A 76 -16.02 1.84 1.92
N PRO A 77 -16.77 0.85 1.40
CA PRO A 77 -16.81 -0.47 2.00
C PRO A 77 -15.45 -1.18 2.01
N VAL A 78 -14.66 -1.00 0.95
CA VAL A 78 -13.41 -1.73 0.75
C VAL A 78 -12.33 -0.88 0.11
N TYR A 79 -11.11 -1.04 0.62
CA TYR A 79 -9.86 -0.67 -0.04
C TYR A 79 -9.11 -1.94 -0.44
N ILE A 80 -8.74 -2.06 -1.71
CA ILE A 80 -8.06 -3.23 -2.26
C ILE A 80 -6.68 -2.80 -2.77
N ASP A 81 -5.63 -3.31 -2.14
CA ASP A 81 -4.24 -2.91 -2.44
C ASP A 81 -3.24 -4.03 -2.12
N GLY A 82 -2.02 -3.92 -2.65
CA GLY A 82 -0.92 -4.81 -2.33
C GLY A 82 -0.09 -4.38 -1.13
N ALA A 83 0.86 -5.23 -0.76
CA ALA A 83 1.87 -4.97 0.24
C ALA A 83 3.27 -5.38 -0.24
N ASP A 84 4.29 -4.70 0.29
CA ASP A 84 5.69 -5.10 0.09
C ASP A 84 6.06 -6.24 1.04
N GLU A 85 5.51 -6.22 2.26
CA GLU A 85 5.51 -7.31 3.24
C GLU A 85 4.20 -7.30 4.05
N ILE A 86 3.77 -8.46 4.52
CA ILE A 86 2.66 -8.63 5.45
C ILE A 86 2.99 -9.71 6.48
N THR A 87 2.57 -9.51 7.73
CA THR A 87 2.71 -10.52 8.79
C THR A 87 1.45 -11.36 8.94
N GLN A 88 1.58 -12.46 9.70
CA GLN A 88 0.47 -13.28 10.18
C GLN A 88 -0.51 -12.54 11.13
N PHE A 89 -0.24 -11.27 11.45
CA PHE A 89 -1.12 -10.41 12.24
C PHE A 89 -1.69 -9.22 11.43
N GLY A 90 -1.52 -9.21 10.10
CA GLY A 90 -2.10 -8.19 9.23
C GLY A 90 -1.35 -6.85 9.18
N ALA A 91 -0.28 -6.68 9.97
CA ALA A 91 0.61 -5.54 9.85
C ALA A 91 1.45 -5.63 8.57
N MET A 92 1.62 -4.52 7.86
CA MET A 92 2.27 -4.49 6.55
C MET A 92 3.38 -3.44 6.44
N ILE A 93 4.37 -3.71 5.60
CA ILE A 93 5.18 -2.66 4.95
C ILE A 93 4.59 -2.38 3.56
N LYS A 94 4.42 -1.09 3.27
CA LYS A 94 3.96 -0.55 1.98
C LYS A 94 4.78 0.67 1.60
N GLY A 95 4.64 1.11 0.36
CA GLY A 95 5.29 2.31 -0.16
C GLY A 95 6.47 2.06 -1.08
N GLY A 96 6.75 0.82 -1.48
CA GLY A 96 7.72 0.50 -2.53
C GLY A 96 7.44 1.27 -3.84
N GLY A 97 6.16 1.51 -4.15
CA GLY A 97 5.70 2.32 -5.28
C GLY A 97 5.73 3.85 -5.07
N ALA A 98 6.15 4.35 -3.90
CA ALA A 98 6.20 5.77 -3.54
C ALA A 98 4.85 6.49 -3.41
N ALA A 99 3.77 5.75 -3.19
CA ALA A 99 2.41 6.29 -3.00
C ALA A 99 1.90 6.20 -1.54
N LEU A 100 2.78 5.90 -0.58
CA LEU A 100 2.40 5.52 0.79
C LEU A 100 1.44 6.48 1.49
N THR A 101 1.61 7.80 1.32
CA THR A 101 0.71 8.78 1.94
C THR A 101 -0.70 8.65 1.41
N ARG A 102 -0.87 8.63 0.09
CA ARG A 102 -2.19 8.49 -0.54
C ARG A 102 -2.81 7.12 -0.26
N GLU A 103 -2.02 6.05 -0.31
CA GLU A 103 -2.46 4.70 0.08
C GLU A 103 -3.02 4.69 1.51
N LYS A 104 -2.30 5.29 2.46
CA LYS A 104 -2.72 5.31 3.87
C LYS A 104 -3.95 6.18 4.09
N ILE A 105 -4.07 7.31 3.40
CA ILE A 105 -5.26 8.16 3.45
C ILE A 105 -6.49 7.40 2.91
N VAL A 106 -6.39 6.74 1.75
CA VAL A 106 -7.52 5.98 1.19
C VAL A 106 -7.89 4.81 2.09
N ALA A 107 -6.90 4.07 2.61
CA ALA A 107 -7.13 3.00 3.57
C ALA A 107 -7.88 3.50 4.82
N SER A 108 -7.59 4.73 5.28
CA SER A 108 -8.23 5.33 6.46
C SER A 108 -9.72 5.63 6.33
N VAL A 109 -10.21 5.75 5.09
CA VAL A 109 -11.63 6.01 4.78
C VAL A 109 -12.39 4.71 4.49
N ALA A 110 -11.69 3.58 4.37
CA ALA A 110 -12.30 2.29 4.06
C ALA A 110 -12.69 1.50 5.32
N ASP A 111 -13.86 0.87 5.29
CA ASP A 111 -14.33 0.00 6.37
C ASP A 111 -13.49 -1.27 6.48
N LYS A 112 -13.04 -1.79 5.33
CA LYS A 112 -12.16 -2.97 5.25
C LYS A 112 -11.00 -2.76 4.29
N PHE A 113 -9.80 -3.10 4.74
CA PHE A 113 -8.64 -3.24 3.89
C PHE A 113 -8.47 -4.72 3.50
N ILE A 114 -8.66 -5.00 2.21
CA ILE A 114 -8.34 -6.28 1.56
C ILE A 114 -6.96 -6.19 0.91
N CYS A 115 -5.96 -6.83 1.54
CA CYS A 115 -4.63 -6.96 0.97
C CYS A 115 -4.61 -8.08 -0.09
N ILE A 116 -4.03 -7.79 -1.26
CA ILE A 116 -3.75 -8.78 -2.31
C ILE A 116 -2.25 -8.92 -2.54
N ALA A 117 -1.72 -10.12 -2.36
CA ALA A 117 -0.28 -10.36 -2.44
C ALA A 117 0.05 -11.76 -2.94
N ASP A 118 1.24 -11.94 -3.52
CA ASP A 118 1.78 -13.28 -3.74
C ASP A 118 2.40 -13.82 -2.44
N GLY A 119 2.54 -15.14 -2.33
CA GLY A 119 2.99 -15.81 -1.11
C GLY A 119 4.36 -15.36 -0.59
N SER A 120 5.23 -14.79 -1.43
CA SER A 120 6.55 -14.28 -0.99
C SER A 120 6.47 -13.07 -0.07
N LYS A 121 5.31 -12.42 0.01
CA LYS A 121 5.09 -11.21 0.83
C LYS A 121 4.78 -11.54 2.28
N LEU A 122 4.41 -12.78 2.60
CA LEU A 122 4.16 -13.20 3.98
C LEU A 122 5.49 -13.43 4.71
N VAL A 123 5.72 -12.67 5.77
CA VAL A 123 6.94 -12.73 6.59
C VAL A 123 6.60 -12.86 8.07
N ASP A 124 7.51 -13.45 8.85
CA ASP A 124 7.32 -13.57 10.31
C ASP A 124 7.52 -12.23 11.03
N VAL A 125 8.53 -11.47 10.61
CA VAL A 125 8.88 -10.15 11.16
C VAL A 125 9.10 -9.18 10.00
N LEU A 126 8.51 -7.98 10.09
CA LEU A 126 8.67 -6.94 9.09
C LEU A 126 10.10 -6.36 9.11
N GLY A 127 10.60 -5.99 7.93
CA GLY A 127 11.87 -5.26 7.77
C GLY A 127 12.86 -5.88 6.79
N ASN A 128 12.55 -7.01 6.11
CA ASN A 128 13.41 -7.49 5.03
C ASN A 128 13.28 -6.56 3.82
N PHE A 129 12.06 -6.13 3.51
CA PHE A 129 11.83 -5.00 2.61
C PHE A 129 12.16 -3.68 3.32
N PRO A 130 12.93 -2.77 2.70
CA PRO A 130 13.24 -1.48 3.31
C PRO A 130 11.99 -0.68 3.66
N LEU A 131 11.86 -0.23 4.91
CA LEU A 131 10.69 0.53 5.35
C LEU A 131 10.73 1.95 4.75
N PRO A 132 9.77 2.33 3.89
CA PRO A 132 9.75 3.66 3.29
C PRO A 132 9.23 4.70 4.29
N VAL A 133 9.84 5.88 4.31
CA VAL A 133 9.39 7.03 5.10
C VAL A 133 9.35 8.26 4.19
N GLU A 134 8.16 8.83 3.97
CA GLU A 134 7.99 10.08 3.23
C GLU A 134 8.33 11.26 4.13
N VAL A 135 9.16 12.17 3.63
CA VAL A 135 9.78 13.25 4.41
C VAL A 135 9.75 14.55 3.61
N ILE A 136 9.45 15.66 4.29
CA ILE A 136 9.59 17.00 3.74
C ILE A 136 11.04 17.21 3.28
N PRO A 137 11.34 17.65 2.04
CA PRO A 137 12.71 17.71 1.52
C PRO A 137 13.70 18.47 2.41
N MET A 138 13.26 19.58 3.00
CA MET A 138 14.05 20.37 3.96
C MET A 138 14.49 19.58 5.19
N ALA A 139 13.70 18.59 5.63
CA ALA A 139 13.94 17.81 6.83
C ALA A 139 14.75 16.53 6.59
N GLN A 140 15.05 16.18 5.34
CA GLN A 140 15.65 14.90 4.93
C GLN A 140 16.81 14.46 5.84
N ALA A 141 17.84 15.29 5.98
CA ALA A 141 19.04 14.92 6.75
C ALA A 141 18.79 14.81 8.27
N VAL A 142 17.88 15.63 8.82
CA VAL A 142 17.52 15.59 10.24
C VAL A 142 16.72 14.33 10.55
N VAL A 143 15.75 14.01 9.70
CA VAL A 143 14.93 12.79 9.84
C VAL A 143 15.80 11.55 9.65
N ALA A 144 16.68 11.51 8.65
CA ALA A 144 17.61 10.39 8.45
C ALA A 144 18.40 10.04 9.72
N ARG A 145 18.96 11.05 10.41
CA ARG A 145 19.70 10.83 11.67
C ARG A 145 18.83 10.27 12.79
N LYS A 146 17.58 10.76 12.91
CA LYS A 146 16.62 10.25 13.90
C LYS A 146 16.21 8.82 13.59
N LEU A 147 15.97 8.50 12.32
CA LEU A 147 15.63 7.15 11.90
C LEU A 147 16.79 6.17 12.11
N ALA A 148 18.04 6.55 11.81
CA ALA A 148 19.21 5.71 12.09
C ALA A 148 19.31 5.30 13.57
N ALA A 149 18.89 6.19 14.50
CA ALA A 149 18.88 5.89 15.93
C ALA A 149 17.80 4.86 16.34
N LEU A 150 16.80 4.59 15.49
CA LEU A 150 15.77 3.56 15.70
C LEU A 150 16.19 2.18 15.16
N GLY A 151 17.40 2.07 14.61
CA GLY A 151 17.91 0.88 13.93
C GLY A 151 17.89 1.02 12.41
N GLY A 152 18.52 0.07 11.73
CA GLY A 152 18.64 0.05 10.28
C GLY A 152 19.50 1.17 9.68
N GLU A 153 19.61 1.18 8.36
CA GLU A 153 20.37 2.15 7.58
C GLU A 153 19.41 3.03 6.75
N PRO A 154 19.35 4.36 6.99
CA PRO A 154 18.55 5.26 6.18
C PRO A 154 19.21 5.51 4.82
N ARG A 155 18.48 5.24 3.73
CA ARG A 155 18.93 5.55 2.37
C ARG A 155 17.93 6.45 1.66
N LEU A 156 18.38 7.56 1.11
CA LEU A 156 17.54 8.39 0.25
C LEU A 156 17.16 7.59 -1.00
N ARG A 157 15.86 7.47 -1.29
CA ARG A 157 15.40 6.78 -2.48
C ARG A 157 15.74 7.59 -3.74
N LEU A 158 16.50 6.98 -4.64
CA LEU A 158 16.90 7.58 -5.91
C LEU A 158 16.18 6.92 -7.08
N LYS A 159 15.90 7.70 -8.13
CA LYS A 159 15.48 7.22 -9.45
C LYS A 159 16.38 7.89 -10.48
N ASN A 160 17.08 7.09 -11.29
CA ASN A 160 18.06 7.59 -12.28
C ASN A 160 19.11 8.53 -11.67
N GLY A 161 19.59 8.22 -10.46
CA GLY A 161 20.63 8.98 -9.76
C GLY A 161 20.16 10.28 -9.07
N VAL A 162 18.88 10.63 -9.14
CA VAL A 162 18.31 11.82 -8.46
C VAL A 162 17.27 11.41 -7.42
N PRO A 163 17.01 12.23 -6.39
CA PRO A 163 15.97 11.94 -5.39
C PRO A 163 14.61 11.69 -6.06
N LEU A 164 14.00 10.55 -5.74
CA LEU A 164 12.62 10.27 -6.16
C LEU A 164 11.69 11.20 -5.40
N HIS A 165 10.82 11.88 -6.13
CA HIS A 165 9.75 12.69 -5.55
C HIS A 165 8.42 11.94 -5.62
N THR A 166 7.67 11.97 -4.52
CA THR A 166 6.30 11.43 -4.45
C THR A 166 5.32 12.30 -5.24
N ASP A 167 4.08 11.84 -5.43
CA ASP A 167 2.97 12.64 -5.95
C ASP A 167 2.76 13.97 -5.16
N ASN A 168 3.17 14.01 -3.89
CA ASN A 168 3.06 15.18 -3.01
C ASN A 168 4.31 16.09 -3.02
N GLY A 169 5.31 15.81 -3.86
CA GLY A 169 6.56 16.59 -3.92
C GLY A 169 7.56 16.33 -2.78
N ASN A 170 7.32 15.33 -1.93
CA ASN A 170 8.23 14.92 -0.87
C ASN A 170 9.28 13.92 -1.35
N VAL A 171 10.30 13.68 -0.52
CA VAL A 171 11.32 12.64 -0.75
C VAL A 171 11.05 11.42 0.13
N ILE A 172 11.64 10.28 -0.20
CA ILE A 172 11.52 9.05 0.59
C ILE A 172 12.88 8.63 1.14
N ILE A 173 12.91 8.29 2.42
CA ILE A 173 14.02 7.58 3.07
C ILE A 173 13.61 6.13 3.27
N ASP A 174 14.37 5.21 2.69
CA ASP A 174 14.22 3.76 2.86
C ASP A 174 15.09 3.29 4.02
N MET A 175 14.47 2.74 5.06
CA MET A 175 15.15 2.16 6.21
C MET A 175 15.47 0.69 5.96
N VAL A 176 16.74 0.40 5.66
CA VAL A 176 17.23 -0.95 5.30
C VAL A 176 17.69 -1.70 6.54
N GLY A 177 17.43 -3.01 6.60
CA GLY A 177 17.98 -3.88 7.66
C GLY A 177 17.32 -3.66 9.02
N MET A 178 16.03 -3.34 9.02
CA MET A 178 15.21 -3.22 10.23
C MET A 178 14.76 -4.60 10.71
N GLN A 179 14.52 -4.75 12.01
CA GLN A 179 13.72 -5.84 12.59
C GLN A 179 12.59 -5.23 13.40
N ILE A 180 11.38 -5.23 12.87
CA ILE A 180 10.26 -4.47 13.43
C ILE A 180 9.38 -5.41 14.27
N LEU A 181 9.76 -5.60 15.53
CA LEU A 181 9.07 -6.50 16.47
C LEU A 181 7.74 -5.94 16.98
N ASN A 182 7.62 -4.61 17.09
CA ASN A 182 6.38 -3.92 17.47
C ASN A 182 5.99 -2.90 16.39
N PRO A 183 5.30 -3.32 15.32
CA PRO A 183 4.93 -2.44 14.21
C PRO A 183 4.06 -1.25 14.63
N LEU A 184 3.15 -1.43 15.60
CA LEU A 184 2.27 -0.36 16.10
C LEU A 184 3.03 0.76 16.80
N GLU A 185 3.99 0.39 17.65
CA GLU A 185 4.84 1.34 18.36
C GLU A 185 5.80 2.02 17.40
N MET A 186 6.46 1.26 16.52
CA MET A 186 7.37 1.82 15.51
C MET A 186 6.66 2.80 14.57
N GLU A 187 5.44 2.48 14.12
CA GLU A 187 4.62 3.39 13.32
C GLU A 187 4.35 4.71 14.08
N ALA A 188 4.01 4.63 15.37
CA ALA A 188 3.72 5.80 16.19
C ALA A 188 4.97 6.66 16.44
N ILE A 189 6.12 6.03 16.71
CA ILE A 189 7.39 6.72 16.92
C ILE A 189 7.80 7.48 15.66
N ILE A 190 7.79 6.81 14.50
CA ILE A 190 8.28 7.42 13.25
C ILE A 190 7.37 8.57 12.81
N ASN A 191 6.04 8.39 12.85
CA ASN A 191 5.11 9.47 12.48
C ASN A 191 5.23 10.71 13.37
N ASN A 192 5.73 10.57 14.61
CA ASN A 192 5.95 11.69 15.52
C ASN A 192 7.30 12.42 15.31
N ILE A 193 8.13 11.97 14.36
CA ILE A 193 9.36 12.70 14.01
C ILE A 193 8.99 13.92 13.16
N VAL A 194 9.28 15.13 13.65
CA VAL A 194 9.05 16.37 12.90
C VAL A 194 9.75 16.33 11.54
N GLY A 195 8.97 16.52 10.47
CA GLY A 195 9.42 16.45 9.09
C GLY A 195 9.03 15.14 8.38
N VAL A 196 8.67 14.09 9.11
CA VAL A 196 8.00 12.91 8.55
C VAL A 196 6.58 13.31 8.14
N VAL A 197 6.20 12.89 6.94
CA VAL A 197 4.83 13.00 6.42
C VAL A 197 4.09 11.70 6.71
N THR A 198 4.64 10.58 6.28
CA THR A 198 4.05 9.25 6.45
C THR A 198 5.13 8.18 6.54
N VAL A 199 4.99 7.25 7.50
CA VAL A 199 5.74 5.99 7.51
C VAL A 199 4.99 4.89 6.75
N GLY A 200 5.71 4.06 6.01
CA GLY A 200 5.17 2.92 5.24
C GLY A 200 4.76 1.70 6.07
N LEU A 201 4.66 1.83 7.40
CA LEU A 201 4.09 0.79 8.27
C LEU A 201 2.57 0.95 8.33
N PHE A 202 1.82 -0.07 7.95
CA PHE A 202 0.37 -0.12 8.10
C PHE A 202 0.06 -1.12 9.21
N ALA A 203 0.19 -0.68 10.45
CA ALA A 203 -0.02 -1.51 11.63
C ALA A 203 -1.25 -1.08 12.42
N ARG A 204 -1.41 0.24 12.65
CA ARG A 204 -2.61 0.81 13.30
C ARG A 204 -3.86 0.54 12.49
N GLN A 205 -3.71 0.58 11.17
CA GLN A 205 -4.72 0.20 10.20
C GLN A 205 -4.12 -0.81 9.23
N GLY A 206 -3.92 -2.02 9.76
CA GLY A 206 -3.48 -3.18 8.99
C GLY A 206 -4.56 -3.71 8.06
N ALA A 207 -4.26 -4.85 7.42
CA ALA A 207 -5.23 -5.57 6.63
C ALA A 207 -6.32 -6.18 7.54
N ASN A 208 -7.56 -6.22 7.06
CA ASN A 208 -8.62 -7.03 7.66
C ASN A 208 -8.68 -8.42 7.03
N VAL A 209 -8.33 -8.49 5.74
CA VAL A 209 -8.23 -9.74 4.98
C VAL A 209 -6.98 -9.68 4.13
N CYS A 210 -6.27 -10.80 4.01
CA CYS A 210 -5.24 -10.97 2.99
C CYS A 210 -5.58 -12.15 2.08
N LEU A 211 -5.55 -11.92 0.77
CA LEU A 211 -5.61 -12.94 -0.26
C LEU A 211 -4.19 -13.18 -0.78
N LEU A 212 -3.65 -14.35 -0.45
CA LEU A 212 -2.29 -14.77 -0.78
C LEU A 212 -2.30 -15.77 -1.92
N GLY A 213 -1.64 -15.43 -3.02
CA GLY A 213 -1.46 -16.34 -4.15
C GLY A 213 -0.32 -17.32 -3.84
N THR A 214 -0.62 -18.60 -3.72
CA THR A 214 0.35 -19.68 -3.54
C THR A 214 0.28 -20.68 -4.70
N PRO A 215 1.27 -21.57 -4.86
CA PRO A 215 1.21 -22.63 -5.88
C PRO A 215 -0.03 -23.54 -5.76
N GLU A 216 -0.61 -23.64 -4.57
CA GLU A 216 -1.80 -24.45 -4.27
C GLU A 216 -3.12 -23.68 -4.49
N GLY A 217 -3.06 -22.38 -4.77
CA GLY A 217 -4.23 -21.52 -5.01
C GLY A 217 -4.23 -20.25 -4.16
N VAL A 218 -5.39 -19.61 -4.03
CA VAL A 218 -5.54 -18.41 -3.19
C VAL A 218 -5.85 -18.81 -1.75
N LYS A 219 -4.92 -18.52 -0.84
CA LYS A 219 -5.12 -18.66 0.61
C LYS A 219 -5.69 -17.37 1.19
N LYS A 220 -6.71 -17.48 2.02
CA LYS A 220 -7.32 -16.35 2.74
C LYS A 220 -6.84 -16.31 4.18
N LEU A 221 -6.35 -15.15 4.63
CA LEU A 221 -6.10 -14.81 6.02
C LEU A 221 -7.10 -13.74 6.46
N VAL A 222 -7.58 -13.80 7.71
CA VAL A 222 -8.51 -12.85 8.31
C VAL A 222 -7.96 -12.44 9.67
N PHE A 223 -8.05 -11.14 9.98
CA PHE A 223 -7.47 -10.52 11.18
C PHE A 223 -8.55 -9.81 12.00
#